data_AF-A0A972VIB6-F1
#
_entry.id   AF-A0A972VIB6-F1
#
_cell.length_a   1.000
_cell.length_b   1.000
_cell.length_c   1.000
_cell.angle_alpha   90.00
_cell.angle_beta   90.00
_cell.angle_gamma   90.00
#
_symmetry.space_group_name_H-M   'P 1'
#
loop_
_entity.id
_entity.type
_entity.pdbx_description
1 polymer ?
#
loop_
_entity_poly.entity_id
_entity_poly.type
_entity_poly.pdbx_seq_one_letter_code
_entity_poly.pdbx_strand_id
1 'polypeptide(L)'
;MPHRVNELHSIQAIDNVSSIMTHGLLSHNAVSRYPHVNISMSVVQNRRSGVPIPGVGQLHSYACLYLHARNPMMRKRCSMASDLVGYSGLFVQ
;
A
#
# COMPACT_ATOMS: atom_id res chain seq x y z
N MET A 1 -15.21 -18.03 -15.80
CA MET A 1 -14.79 -17.63 -14.44
C MET A 1 -13.65 -16.65 -14.60
N PRO A 2 -13.75 -15.37 -14.22
CA PRO A 2 -12.58 -14.51 -14.27
C PRO A 2 -11.54 -15.09 -13.31
N HIS A 3 -10.31 -15.22 -13.80
CA HIS A 3 -9.12 -15.69 -13.11
C HIS A 3 -9.12 -15.17 -11.65
N ARG A 4 -9.18 -16.09 -10.69
CA ARG A 4 -9.20 -15.76 -9.25
C ARG A 4 -7.88 -15.04 -8.92
N VAL A 5 -7.98 -13.84 -8.33
CA VAL A 5 -6.82 -13.11 -7.82
C VAL A 5 -6.32 -13.86 -6.58
N ASN A 6 -5.12 -14.43 -6.66
CA ASN A 6 -4.56 -15.28 -5.60
C ASN A 6 -3.75 -14.47 -4.57
N GLU A 7 -3.18 -13.34 -4.99
CA GLU A 7 -2.38 -12.47 -4.14
C GLU A 7 -2.56 -11.00 -4.49
N LEU A 8 -2.31 -10.14 -3.50
CA LEU A 8 -2.21 -8.70 -3.68
C LEU A 8 -0.86 -8.22 -3.19
N HIS A 9 -0.35 -7.19 -3.85
CA HIS A 9 0.97 -6.63 -3.59
C HIS A 9 0.89 -5.27 -2.89
N SER A 10 1.79 -5.01 -1.96
CA SER A 10 2.05 -3.67 -1.42
C SER A 10 3.53 -3.36 -1.47
N ILE A 11 3.87 -2.08 -1.54
CA ILE A 11 5.24 -1.59 -1.57
C ILE A 11 5.40 -0.62 -0.40
N GLN A 12 6.40 -0.90 0.44
CA GLN A 12 6.63 -0.23 1.71
C GLN A 12 8.14 0.03 1.88
N ALA A 13 8.50 0.98 2.75
CA ALA A 13 9.88 1.11 3.20
C ALA A 13 10.28 -0.13 4.00
N ILE A 14 11.52 -0.60 3.83
CA ILE A 14 12.04 -1.76 4.59
C ILE A 14 12.00 -1.50 6.11
N ASP A 15 12.21 -0.26 6.55
CA ASP A 15 12.12 0.11 7.97
C ASP A 15 10.73 -0.13 8.57
N ASN A 16 9.69 -0.15 7.73
CA ASN A 16 8.32 -0.39 8.20
C ASN A 16 8.03 -1.88 8.43
N VAL A 17 8.92 -2.81 8.04
CA VAL A 17 8.69 -4.27 8.14
C VAL A 17 8.27 -4.69 9.54
N SER A 18 8.99 -4.24 10.56
CA SER A 18 8.68 -4.60 11.96
C SER A 18 7.27 -4.14 12.38
N SER A 19 6.90 -2.91 12.00
CA SER A 19 5.57 -2.36 12.27
C SER A 19 4.47 -3.13 11.54
N ILE A 20 4.71 -3.51 10.28
CA ILE A 20 3.78 -4.31 9.46
C ILE A 20 3.59 -5.70 10.05
N MET A 21 4.67 -6.33 10.55
CA MET A 21 4.57 -7.63 11.22
C MET A 21 3.75 -7.57 12.51
N THR A 22 3.75 -6.40 13.19
CA THR A 22 3.04 -6.21 14.45
C THR A 22 1.58 -5.79 14.27
N HIS A 23 1.31 -4.90 13.31
CA HIS A 23 0.00 -4.24 13.14
C HIS A 23 -0.71 -4.59 11.83
N GLY A 24 -0.05 -5.35 10.94
CA GLY A 24 -0.52 -5.62 9.59
C GLY A 24 -0.31 -4.45 8.62
N LEU A 25 -0.83 -4.59 7.40
CA LEU A 25 -0.85 -3.53 6.40
C LEU A 25 -2.00 -2.55 6.70
N LEU A 26 -1.64 -1.35 7.15
CA LEU A 26 -2.59 -0.31 7.53
C LEU A 26 -2.98 0.60 6.36
N SER A 27 -4.14 1.23 6.49
CA SER A 27 -4.56 2.32 5.60
C SER A 27 -3.79 3.60 5.88
N HIS A 28 -3.87 4.57 4.96
CA HIS A 28 -3.21 5.86 5.14
C HIS A 28 -3.70 6.59 6.40
N ASN A 29 -4.99 6.51 6.70
CA ASN A 29 -5.57 7.12 7.90
C ASN A 29 -5.17 6.40 9.19
N ALA A 30 -4.94 5.08 9.14
CA ALA A 30 -4.57 4.29 10.32
C ALA A 30 -3.06 4.39 10.62
N VAL A 31 -2.20 4.40 9.60
CA VAL A 31 -0.74 4.44 9.78
C VAL A 31 -0.23 5.75 10.37
N SER A 32 -0.99 6.85 10.21
CA SER A 32 -0.65 8.17 10.79
C SER A 32 -0.53 8.16 12.32
N ARG A 33 -1.08 7.14 12.98
CA ARG A 33 -1.01 6.94 14.44
C ARG A 33 0.29 6.31 14.91
N TYR A 34 1.13 5.84 13.98
CA TYR A 34 2.35 5.09 14.25
C TYR A 34 3.57 5.77 13.60
N PRO A 35 4.75 5.71 14.23
CA PRO A 35 6.00 6.05 13.55
C PRO A 35 6.17 5.17 12.32
N HIS A 36 6.39 5.77 11.16
CA HIS A 36 6.62 5.06 9.91
C HIS A 36 7.42 5.91 8.93
N VAL A 37 8.16 5.26 8.04
CA VAL A 37 8.82 5.89 6.90
C VAL A 37 7.82 6.01 5.76
N ASN A 38 7.55 7.24 5.33
CA ASN A 38 6.60 7.51 4.26
C ASN A 38 7.31 7.66 2.91
N ILE A 39 7.10 6.69 2.02
CA ILE A 39 7.62 6.68 0.63
C ILE A 39 6.59 7.14 -0.40
N SER A 40 5.39 7.56 0.03
CA SER A 40 4.33 8.01 -0.87
C SER A 40 4.69 9.34 -1.54
N MET A 41 4.06 9.63 -2.68
CA MET A 41 4.19 10.92 -3.36
C MET A 41 3.08 11.85 -2.84
N SER A 42 3.44 12.93 -2.16
CA SER A 42 2.48 13.89 -1.58
C SER A 42 1.46 14.40 -2.59
N VAL A 43 1.90 14.72 -3.81
CA VAL A 43 1.02 15.16 -4.91
C VAL A 43 -0.05 14.11 -5.25
N VAL A 44 0.29 12.81 -5.20
CA VAL A 44 -0.66 11.72 -5.45
C VAL A 44 -1.59 11.52 -4.26
N GLN A 45 -1.06 11.60 -3.03
CA GLN A 45 -1.87 11.50 -1.80
C GLN A 45 -2.90 12.62 -1.70
N ASN A 46 -2.52 13.85 -2.07
CA ASN A 46 -3.44 14.99 -2.08
C ASN A 46 -4.56 14.83 -3.10
N ARG A 47 -4.30 14.19 -4.25
CA ARG A 47 -5.35 13.86 -5.22
C ARG A 47 -6.30 12.78 -4.70
N ARG A 48 -5.80 11.88 -3.84
CA ARG A 48 -6.55 10.74 -3.29
C ARG A 48 -7.35 11.07 -2.04
N SER A 49 -6.99 12.13 -1.30
CA SER A 49 -7.67 12.51 -0.05
C SER A 49 -9.16 12.79 -0.24
N GLY A 50 -9.54 13.36 -1.38
CA GLY A 50 -10.91 13.70 -1.72
C GLY A 50 -11.67 12.63 -2.50
N VAL A 51 -11.13 11.41 -2.66
CA VAL A 51 -11.74 10.37 -3.51
C VAL A 51 -12.69 9.50 -2.66
N PRO A 52 -14.02 9.63 -2.84
CA PRO A 52 -14.98 8.69 -2.27
C PRO A 52 -14.98 7.40 -3.09
N ILE A 53 -15.12 6.27 -2.40
CA ILE A 53 -15.45 4.98 -2.99
C ILE A 53 -16.95 4.75 -2.75
N PRO A 54 -17.76 4.61 -3.83
CA PRO A 54 -19.20 4.43 -3.72
C PRO A 54 -19.58 3.28 -2.76
N GLY A 55 -20.44 3.59 -1.80
CA GLY A 55 -21.01 2.61 -0.87
C GLY A 55 -20.09 2.14 0.26
N VAL A 56 -18.80 2.51 0.28
CA VAL A 56 -17.84 1.98 1.27
C VAL A 56 -17.03 3.06 2.02
N GLY A 57 -16.91 4.29 1.50
CA GLY A 57 -16.35 5.42 2.25
C GLY A 57 -15.23 6.15 1.51
N GLN A 58 -14.16 6.55 2.19
CA GLN A 58 -13.03 7.27 1.59
C GLN A 58 -11.89 6.33 1.19
N LEU A 59 -11.20 6.65 0.10
CA LEU A 59 -10.06 5.85 -0.39
C LEU A 59 -8.95 5.66 0.65
N HIS A 60 -8.65 6.70 1.44
CA HIS A 60 -7.60 6.65 2.48
C HIS A 60 -7.95 5.80 3.70
N SER A 61 -9.16 5.26 3.78
CA SER A 61 -9.55 4.30 4.82
C SER A 61 -9.10 2.86 4.50
N TYR A 62 -8.57 2.61 3.30
CA TYR A 62 -8.14 1.28 2.85
C TYR A 62 -6.62 1.19 2.66
N ALA A 63 -6.08 -0.02 2.82
CA ALA A 63 -4.67 -0.31 2.55
C ALA A 63 -4.37 -0.21 1.04
N CYS A 64 -3.19 0.31 0.69
CA CYS A 64 -2.80 0.47 -0.70
C CYS A 64 -2.24 -0.86 -1.24
N LEU A 65 -3.09 -1.58 -1.97
CA LEU A 65 -2.80 -2.89 -2.56
C LEU A 65 -2.91 -2.85 -4.09
N TYR A 66 -2.10 -3.66 -4.77
CA TYR A 66 -2.00 -3.74 -6.22
C TYR A 66 -2.20 -5.20 -6.67
N LEU A 67 -2.86 -5.38 -7.81
CA LEU A 67 -3.04 -6.71 -8.42
C LEU A 67 -1.74 -7.28 -9.02
N HIS A 68 -0.71 -6.45 -9.19
CA HIS A 68 0.57 -6.86 -9.74
C HIS A 68 1.69 -6.06 -9.08
N ALA A 69 2.80 -6.74 -8.76
CA ALA A 69 4.01 -6.11 -8.22
C ALA A 69 4.60 -5.00 -9.12
N ARG A 70 4.44 -5.07 -10.46
CA ARG A 70 4.91 -4.05 -11.40
C ARG A 70 3.92 -2.90 -11.49
N ASN A 71 3.92 -2.01 -10.51
CA ASN A 71 3.03 -0.86 -10.45
C ASN A 71 3.74 0.48 -10.77
N PRO A 72 3.01 1.56 -11.10
CA PRO A 72 3.61 2.87 -11.38
C PRO A 72 4.47 3.42 -10.23
N MET A 73 4.14 3.09 -8.97
CA MET A 73 4.88 3.55 -7.80
C MET A 73 6.28 2.92 -7.75
N MET A 74 6.39 1.61 -8.05
CA MET A 74 7.68 0.92 -8.21
C MET A 74 8.57 1.58 -9.28
N ARG A 75 8.00 1.96 -10.43
CA ARG A 75 8.76 2.66 -11.47
C ARG A 75 9.21 4.04 -11.01
N LYS A 76 8.36 4.76 -10.27
CA LYS A 76 8.67 6.10 -9.75
C LYS A 76 9.69 6.09 -8.61
N ARG A 77 9.79 4.99 -7.86
CA ARG A 77 10.73 4.82 -6.73
C ARG A 77 11.91 3.91 -7.05
N CYS A 78 12.20 3.63 -8.33
CA CYS A 78 13.27 2.69 -8.68
C CYS A 78 14.66 3.11 -8.19
N SER A 79 14.89 4.42 -7.98
CA SER A 79 16.13 4.93 -7.39
C SER A 79 16.33 4.53 -5.93
N MET A 80 15.25 4.15 -5.23
CA MET A 80 15.24 3.74 -3.82
C MET A 80 15.06 2.22 -3.68
N ALA A 81 15.22 1.45 -4.76
CA ALA A 81 14.82 0.04 -4.80
C ALA A 81 15.45 -0.81 -3.68
N SER A 82 16.68 -0.51 -3.26
CA SER A 82 17.37 -1.20 -2.17
C SER A 82 16.71 -1.01 -0.80
N ASP A 83 15.93 0.05 -0.62
CA ASP A 83 15.30 0.43 0.66
C ASP A 83 13.80 0.06 0.69
N LEU A 84 13.32 -0.62 -0.36
CA LEU A 84 11.92 -0.96 -0.54
C LEU A 84 11.71 -2.47 -0.45
N VAL A 85 10.60 -2.86 0.16
CA VAL A 85 10.15 -4.25 0.20
C VAL A 85 8.79 -4.38 -0.50
N GLY A 86 8.68 -5.40 -1.35
CA GLY A 86 7.42 -5.83 -1.93
C GLY A 86 6.79 -6.92 -1.05
N TYR A 87 5.58 -6.69 -0.57
CA TYR A 87 4.79 -7.68 0.15
C TYR A 87 3.78 -8.32 -0.80
N SER A 88 3.61 -9.62 -0.74
CA SER A 88 2.50 -10.36 -1.34
C SER A 88 1.72 -11.09 -0.24
N GLY A 89 0.43 -10.80 -0.09
CA GLY A 89 -0.45 -11.51 0.83
C GLY A 89 -1.30 -12.54 0.07
N LEU A 90 -1.23 -13.82 0.46
CA LEU A 90 -2.14 -14.85 -0.05
C LEU A 90 -3.52 -14.67 0.58
N PHE A 91 -4.57 -14.59 -0.23
CA PHE A 91 -5.94 -14.82 0.27
C PHE A 91 -6.12 -16.32 0.44
N VAL A 92 -5.81 -16.87 1.61
CA VAL A 92 -6.24 -18.22 1.96
C VAL A 92 -7.75 -18.15 2.21
N GLN A 93 -8.52 -18.84 1.36
CA GLN A 93 -9.97 -19.01 1.53
C GLN A 93 -10.30 -19.95 2.69
#